data_AF-A0A1X2ICY9-F1
#
_entry.id   AF-A0A1X2ICY9-F1
#
_cell.length_a   1.000
_cell.length_b   1.000
_cell.length_c   1.000
_cell.angle_alpha   90.00
_cell.angle_beta   90.00
_cell.angle_gamma   90.00
#
_symmetry.space_group_name_H-M   'P 1'
#
loop_
_entity.id
_entity.type
_entity.pdbx_description
1 polymer ?
#
loop_
_entity_poly.entity_id
_entity_poly.type
_entity_poly.pdbx_seq_one_letter_code
_entity_poly.pdbx_strand_id
1 'polypeptide(L)'
;MHSTLVKNHGCTSRPIDPLLDTLKQYDIAHIEKTVYDLALEDDALGLAVKEALKVIEQAYHLYGRDAIALSFNGGKDCTVLLHLVVAVLSRLGHEKNDLLRAVYVTYPNPFPHVDEFVNVCSKRYHLDCVLIPVSTMRQALQQYLDLCQPKPKAIFVGIRRNDPFAGNFI
;
A
#
# COMPACT_ATOMS: atom_id res chain seq x y z
N MET A 1 -11.15 -0.27 -35.04
CA MET A 1 -11.72 -0.31 -33.68
C MET A 1 -10.60 0.00 -32.71
N HIS A 2 -10.77 1.04 -31.90
CA HIS A 2 -9.70 1.70 -31.14
C HIS A 2 -8.97 0.73 -30.19
N SER A 3 -7.77 0.29 -30.60
CA SER A 3 -6.74 -0.15 -29.68
C SER A 3 -6.15 1.11 -29.06
N THR A 4 -6.75 1.57 -27.96
CA THR A 4 -6.08 2.53 -27.09
C THR A 4 -4.92 1.76 -26.47
N LEU A 5 -3.74 1.83 -27.09
CA LEU A 5 -2.48 1.48 -26.44
C LEU A 5 -2.55 2.09 -25.04
N VAL A 6 -2.51 1.26 -24.01
CA VAL A 6 -2.45 1.72 -22.63
C VAL A 6 -1.12 2.47 -22.49
N LYS A 7 -1.16 3.78 -22.74
CA LYS A 7 0.02 4.68 -22.67
C LYS A 7 0.48 4.91 -21.23
N ASN A 8 -0.27 4.41 -20.25
CA ASN A 8 0.00 4.58 -18.85
C ASN A 8 0.51 3.26 -18.25
N HIS A 9 1.75 3.19 -17.78
CA HIS A 9 2.27 1.99 -17.11
C HIS A 9 1.75 1.88 -15.66
N GLY A 10 0.51 2.33 -15.43
CA GLY A 10 -0.08 2.49 -14.10
C GLY A 10 0.59 3.62 -13.34
N CYS A 11 1.16 3.30 -12.18
CA CYS A 11 1.76 4.28 -11.26
C CYS A 11 3.26 4.51 -11.52
N THR A 12 3.74 4.21 -12.72
CA THR A 12 5.14 4.43 -13.13
C THR A 12 5.17 4.96 -14.55
N SER A 13 6.14 5.83 -14.85
CA SER A 13 6.42 6.28 -16.22
C SER A 13 7.30 5.31 -17.00
N ARG A 14 7.82 4.27 -16.34
CA ARG A 14 8.68 3.24 -16.94
C ARG A 14 7.86 2.01 -17.35
N PRO A 15 8.29 1.28 -18.40
CA PRO A 15 7.72 -0.01 -18.74
C PRO A 15 7.64 -0.94 -17.54
N ILE A 16 6.56 -1.72 -17.48
CA ILE A 16 6.39 -2.74 -16.46
C ILE A 16 7.54 -3.73 -16.58
N ASP A 17 8.15 -4.04 -15.45
CA ASP A 17 9.18 -5.05 -15.33
C ASP A 17 8.53 -6.36 -14.86
N PRO A 18 8.23 -7.30 -15.79
CA PRO A 18 7.53 -8.54 -15.45
C PRO A 18 8.40 -9.51 -14.67
N LEU A 19 9.73 -9.32 -14.68
CA LEU A 19 10.70 -10.16 -13.97
C LEU A 19 11.07 -9.60 -12.60
N LEU A 20 10.60 -8.39 -12.29
CA LEU A 20 10.83 -7.69 -11.02
C LEU A 20 12.31 -7.33 -10.73
N ASP A 21 13.18 -7.38 -11.74
CA ASP A 21 14.62 -7.10 -11.64
C ASP A 21 14.96 -5.66 -11.19
N THR A 22 14.07 -4.72 -11.47
CA THR A 22 14.25 -3.29 -11.24
C THR A 22 13.88 -2.95 -9.80
N LEU A 23 14.88 -2.61 -9.00
CA LEU A 23 14.68 -2.20 -7.60
C LEU A 23 14.70 -0.69 -7.39
N LYS A 24 14.81 0.09 -8.47
CA LYS A 24 14.80 1.56 -8.41
C LYS A 24 13.48 2.05 -7.82
N GLN A 25 13.58 2.95 -6.84
CA GLN A 25 12.42 3.62 -6.26
C GLN A 25 11.53 4.25 -7.34
N TYR A 26 10.22 4.19 -7.11
CA TYR A 26 9.25 4.85 -7.95
C TYR A 26 9.28 6.37 -7.76
N ASP A 27 8.80 7.06 -8.78
CA ASP A 27 8.57 8.50 -8.72
C ASP A 27 7.25 8.75 -7.98
N ILE A 28 7.37 9.09 -6.71
CA ILE A 28 6.21 9.31 -5.82
C ILE A 28 5.33 10.45 -6.34
N ALA A 29 5.91 11.51 -6.93
CA ALA A 29 5.13 12.61 -7.51
C ALA A 29 4.31 12.14 -8.73
N HIS A 30 4.86 11.21 -9.51
CA HIS A 30 4.10 10.58 -10.59
C HIS A 30 2.97 9.67 -10.06
N ILE A 31 3.20 8.92 -8.97
CA ILE A 31 2.14 8.14 -8.31
C ILE A 31 1.03 9.07 -7.83
N GLU A 32 1.38 10.13 -7.10
CA GLU A 32 0.44 11.15 -6.62
C GLU A 32 -0.41 11.69 -7.76
N LYS A 33 0.23 12.23 -8.80
CA LYS A 33 -0.47 12.80 -9.95
C LYS A 33 -1.45 11.80 -10.57
N THR A 34 -1.00 10.59 -10.86
CA THR A 34 -1.83 9.56 -11.51
C THR A 34 -3.04 9.17 -10.65
N VAL A 35 -2.85 9.04 -9.34
CA VAL A 35 -3.92 8.65 -8.40
C VAL A 35 -4.92 9.79 -8.22
N TYR A 36 -4.48 11.03 -8.08
CA TYR A 36 -5.39 12.18 -7.94
C TYR A 36 -6.07 12.56 -9.26
N ASP A 37 -5.42 12.41 -10.41
CA ASP A 37 -6.06 12.55 -11.72
C ASP A 37 -7.21 11.53 -11.84
N LEU A 38 -6.99 10.26 -11.46
CA LEU A 38 -8.04 9.23 -11.46
C LEU A 38 -9.21 9.58 -10.51
N ALA A 39 -8.93 10.23 -9.39
CA ALA A 39 -9.96 10.66 -8.43
C ALA A 39 -10.86 11.81 -8.94
N LEU A 40 -10.49 12.45 -10.06
CA LEU A 40 -11.29 13.49 -10.72
C LEU A 40 -12.28 12.92 -11.74
N GLU A 41 -12.12 11.66 -12.14
CA GLU A 41 -13.04 10.99 -13.06
C GLU A 41 -14.42 10.81 -12.41
N ASP A 42 -15.49 11.10 -13.16
CA ASP A 42 -16.89 10.99 -12.69
C ASP A 42 -17.48 9.60 -12.99
N ASP A 43 -16.71 8.56 -12.73
CA ASP A 43 -17.11 7.16 -12.86
C ASP A 43 -17.03 6.40 -11.52
N ALA A 44 -17.48 5.15 -11.52
CA ALA A 44 -17.51 4.34 -10.30
C ALA A 44 -16.11 4.12 -9.69
N LEU A 45 -15.05 4.09 -10.50
CA LEU A 45 -13.69 3.90 -10.02
C LEU A 45 -13.15 5.20 -9.43
N GLY A 46 -13.32 6.34 -10.12
CA GLY A 46 -12.91 7.66 -9.65
C GLY A 46 -13.57 8.02 -8.32
N LEU A 47 -14.87 7.75 -8.17
CA LEU A 47 -15.59 7.93 -6.91
C LEU A 47 -15.01 7.05 -5.78
N ALA A 48 -14.76 5.76 -6.03
CA ALA A 48 -14.19 4.86 -5.03
C ALA A 48 -12.76 5.27 -4.62
N VAL A 49 -11.94 5.72 -5.57
CA VAL A 49 -10.59 6.23 -5.30
C VAL A 49 -10.67 7.51 -4.46
N LYS A 50 -11.55 8.44 -4.81
CA LYS A 50 -11.77 9.69 -4.06
C LYS A 50 -12.19 9.44 -2.62
N GLU A 51 -13.09 8.48 -2.39
CA GLU A 51 -13.49 8.07 -1.04
C GLU A 51 -12.34 7.46 -0.25
N ALA A 52 -11.57 6.55 -0.86
CA ALA A 52 -10.42 5.92 -0.23
C ALA A 52 -9.35 6.96 0.17
N LEU A 53 -9.02 7.90 -0.72
CA LEU A 53 -8.06 8.97 -0.45
C LEU A 53 -8.50 9.82 0.74
N LYS A 54 -9.78 10.19 0.80
CA LYS A 54 -10.34 10.95 1.93
C LYS A 54 -10.16 10.21 3.26
N VAL A 55 -10.42 8.90 3.29
CA VAL A 55 -10.26 8.09 4.52
C VAL A 55 -8.79 8.00 4.94
N ILE A 56 -7.88 7.81 3.99
CA ILE A 56 -6.43 7.74 4.24
C ILE A 56 -5.92 9.09 4.77
N GLU A 57 -6.29 10.20 4.14
CA GLU A 57 -5.97 11.56 4.61
C GLU A 57 -6.47 11.79 6.04
N GLN A 58 -7.72 11.44 6.34
CA GLN A 58 -8.30 11.56 7.67
C GLN A 58 -7.55 10.73 8.72
N ALA A 59 -7.15 9.51 8.37
CA ALA A 59 -6.37 8.67 9.28
C ALA A 59 -5.01 9.33 9.62
N TYR A 60 -4.29 9.85 8.62
CA TYR A 60 -3.04 10.57 8.86
C TYR A 60 -3.22 11.85 9.68
N HIS A 61 -4.32 12.59 9.48
CA HIS A 61 -4.65 13.73 10.33
C HIS A 61 -4.93 13.33 11.78
N LEU A 62 -5.59 12.19 12.01
CA LEU A 62 -6.01 11.77 13.35
C LEU A 62 -4.87 11.14 14.16
N TYR A 63 -4.07 10.27 13.53
CA TYR A 63 -3.06 9.47 14.24
C TYR A 63 -1.63 10.00 14.06
N GLY A 64 -1.36 10.76 13.00
CA GLY A 64 -0.01 11.16 12.61
C GLY A 64 0.75 10.06 11.86
N ARG A 65 1.80 10.46 11.12
CA ARG A 65 2.55 9.56 10.22
C ARG A 65 3.24 8.41 10.95
N ASP A 66 3.89 8.73 12.08
CA ASP A 66 4.70 7.76 12.83
C ASP A 66 3.86 6.69 13.56
N ALA A 67 2.55 6.92 13.70
CA ALA A 67 1.65 6.03 14.43
C ALA A 67 0.74 5.20 13.51
N ILE A 68 0.98 5.20 12.19
CA ILE A 68 0.24 4.37 11.24
C ILE A 68 1.19 3.38 10.57
N ALA A 69 0.70 2.17 10.32
CA ALA A 69 1.38 1.19 9.48
C ALA A 69 0.49 0.69 8.35
N LEU A 70 1.08 0.08 7.33
CA LEU A 70 0.37 -0.65 6.29
C LEU A 70 0.55 -2.17 6.48
N SER A 71 -0.53 -2.93 6.48
CA SER A 71 -0.46 -4.39 6.33
C SER A 71 -0.28 -4.74 4.86
N PHE A 72 0.90 -5.23 4.50
CA PHE A 72 1.29 -5.47 3.12
C PHE A 72 1.73 -6.92 2.92
N ASN A 73 0.98 -7.67 2.12
CA ASN A 73 1.23 -9.10 1.88
C ASN A 73 1.57 -9.44 0.42
N GLY A 74 1.84 -8.42 -0.41
CA GLY A 74 2.14 -8.60 -1.83
C GLY A 74 0.93 -8.93 -2.73
N GLY A 75 -0.28 -8.99 -2.17
CA GLY A 75 -1.50 -9.17 -2.95
C GLY A 75 -1.91 -7.93 -3.74
N LYS A 76 -2.78 -8.11 -4.73
CA LYS A 76 -3.28 -7.00 -5.57
C LYS A 76 -3.97 -5.91 -4.74
N ASP A 77 -4.77 -6.29 -3.75
CA ASP A 77 -5.62 -5.36 -2.99
C ASP A 77 -4.77 -4.47 -2.07
N CYS A 78 -3.80 -5.05 -1.35
CA CYS A 78 -2.86 -4.27 -0.55
C CYS A 78 -1.87 -3.47 -1.40
N THR A 79 -1.59 -3.90 -2.64
CA THR A 79 -0.75 -3.14 -3.59
C THR A 79 -1.47 -1.91 -4.10
N VAL A 80 -2.76 -2.02 -4.44
CA VAL A 80 -3.60 -0.84 -4.74
C VAL A 80 -3.63 0.10 -3.53
N LEU A 81 -3.87 -0.42 -2.33
CA LEU A 81 -3.85 0.39 -1.11
C LEU A 81 -2.51 1.08 -0.87
N LEU A 82 -1.38 0.39 -1.11
CA LEU A 82 -0.04 0.96 -1.02
C LEU A 82 0.11 2.17 -1.95
N HIS A 83 -0.36 2.08 -3.20
CA HIS A 83 -0.33 3.22 -4.12
C HIS A 83 -1.14 4.42 -3.61
N LEU A 84 -2.35 4.18 -3.08
CA LEU A 84 -3.19 5.25 -2.54
C LEU A 84 -2.55 5.91 -1.31
N VAL A 85 -1.96 5.11 -0.41
CA VAL A 85 -1.25 5.62 0.78
C VAL A 85 -0.06 6.48 0.39
N VAL A 86 0.75 6.01 -0.56
CA VAL A 86 1.93 6.75 -1.06
C VAL A 86 1.51 8.07 -1.73
N ALA A 87 0.42 8.07 -2.49
CA ALA A 87 -0.12 9.29 -3.10
C ALA A 87 -0.55 10.33 -2.05
N VAL A 88 -1.27 9.90 -1.01
CA VAL A 88 -1.68 10.80 0.09
C VAL A 88 -0.46 11.34 0.84
N LEU A 89 0.49 10.48 1.19
CA LEU A 89 1.70 10.88 1.88
C LEU A 89 2.49 11.92 1.08
N SER A 90 2.62 11.72 -0.24
CA SER A 90 3.24 12.69 -1.15
C SER A 90 2.60 14.09 -1.03
N ARG A 91 1.26 14.17 -1.10
CA ARG A 91 0.53 15.45 -0.92
C ARG A 91 0.70 16.07 0.46
N LEU A 92 0.89 15.26 1.49
CA LEU A 92 1.16 15.72 2.84
C LEU A 92 2.62 16.17 3.00
N GLY A 93 3.46 16.10 1.97
CA GLY A 93 4.87 16.48 2.02
C GLY A 93 5.75 15.40 2.63
N HIS A 94 5.42 14.12 2.38
CA HIS A 94 6.33 13.00 2.64
C HIS A 94 7.39 12.97 1.56
N GLU A 95 8.65 13.01 1.95
CA GLU A 95 9.77 13.03 1.01
C GLU A 95 10.08 11.62 0.50
N LYS A 96 10.87 11.55 -0.57
CA LYS A 96 11.27 10.30 -1.20
C LYS A 96 12.06 9.35 -0.29
N ASN A 97 12.76 9.90 0.70
CA ASN A 97 13.59 9.16 1.63
C ASN A 97 12.89 8.86 2.96
N ASP A 98 11.65 9.32 3.12
CA ASP A 98 10.87 8.99 4.31
C ASP A 98 10.41 7.52 4.20
N LEU A 99 10.52 6.79 5.32
CA LEU A 99 10.15 5.38 5.37
C LEU A 99 8.64 5.22 5.60
N LEU A 100 8.00 4.40 4.77
CA LEU A 100 6.62 3.97 5.04
C LEU A 100 6.64 2.69 5.86
N ARG A 101 6.18 2.81 7.11
CA ARG A 101 6.06 1.68 8.02
C ARG A 101 5.07 0.63 7.50
N ALA A 102 5.51 -0.61 7.41
CA ALA A 102 4.69 -1.74 6.96
C ALA A 102 4.91 -2.98 7.84
N VAL A 103 3.89 -3.81 7.91
CA VAL A 103 3.95 -5.15 8.52
C VAL A 103 3.65 -6.19 7.46
N TYR A 104 4.51 -7.20 7.37
CA TYR A 104 4.28 -8.37 6.54
C TYR A 104 4.16 -9.61 7.43
N VAL A 105 2.93 -10.09 7.58
CA VAL A 105 2.64 -11.33 8.30
C VAL A 105 2.75 -12.50 7.34
N THR A 106 3.66 -13.42 7.64
CA THR A 106 3.87 -14.63 6.84
C THR A 106 3.47 -15.88 7.60
N TYR A 107 3.19 -16.95 6.86
CA TYR A 107 2.72 -18.25 7.36
C TYR A 107 3.72 -19.34 6.99
N PRO A 108 3.65 -20.54 7.61
CA PRO A 108 4.47 -21.66 7.18
C PRO A 108 4.26 -21.96 5.68
N ASN A 109 5.37 -22.05 4.94
CA ASN A 109 5.41 -22.31 3.50
C ASN A 109 4.71 -21.23 2.63
N PRO A 110 5.16 -19.96 2.70
CA PRO A 110 4.67 -18.95 1.76
C PRO A 110 5.15 -19.27 0.35
N PHE A 111 4.44 -18.76 -0.66
CA PHE A 111 4.93 -18.81 -2.03
C PHE A 111 6.18 -17.90 -2.14
N PRO A 112 7.35 -18.41 -2.55
CA PRO A 112 8.59 -17.60 -2.61
C PRO A 112 8.46 -16.35 -3.48
N HIS A 113 7.66 -16.43 -4.56
CA HIS A 113 7.38 -15.30 -5.44
C HIS A 113 6.64 -14.15 -4.74
N VAL A 114 5.87 -14.44 -3.69
CA VAL A 114 5.21 -13.39 -2.89
C VAL A 114 6.24 -12.68 -2.02
N ASP A 115 7.14 -13.43 -1.37
CA ASP A 115 8.24 -12.84 -0.58
C ASP A 115 9.14 -11.97 -1.46
N GLU A 116 9.48 -12.45 -2.66
CA GLU A 116 10.27 -11.71 -3.64
C GLU A 116 9.55 -10.43 -4.09
N PHE A 117 8.25 -10.51 -4.39
CA PHE A 117 7.46 -9.34 -4.73
C PHE A 117 7.37 -8.34 -3.58
N VAL A 118 7.18 -8.80 -2.34
CA VAL A 118 7.17 -7.95 -1.15
C VAL A 118 8.53 -7.24 -0.99
N ASN A 119 9.64 -7.94 -1.21
CA ASN A 119 10.97 -7.36 -1.15
C ASN A 119 11.17 -6.30 -2.25
N VAL A 120 10.74 -6.59 -3.48
CA VAL A 120 10.79 -5.64 -4.60
C VAL A 120 9.98 -4.39 -4.28
N CYS A 121 8.74 -4.53 -3.80
CA CYS A 121 7.92 -3.41 -3.36
C CYS A 121 8.59 -2.65 -2.20
N SER A 122 9.18 -3.33 -1.23
CA SER A 122 9.87 -2.68 -0.12
C SER A 122 10.99 -1.75 -0.60
N LYS A 123 11.72 -2.14 -1.66
CA LYS A 123 12.72 -1.25 -2.28
C LYS A 123 12.08 -0.14 -3.12
N ARG A 124 11.06 -0.46 -3.92
CA ARG A 124 10.42 0.49 -4.85
C ARG A 124 9.65 1.62 -4.14
N TYR A 125 9.03 1.33 -3.00
CA TYR A 125 8.23 2.27 -2.22
C TYR A 125 8.92 2.75 -0.93
N HIS A 126 10.15 2.31 -0.69
CA HIS A 126 10.89 2.63 0.54
C HIS A 126 10.14 2.24 1.82
N LEU A 127 9.69 0.98 1.87
CA LEU A 127 8.97 0.44 3.02
C LEU A 127 9.95 0.04 4.13
N ASP A 128 9.66 0.46 5.36
CA ASP A 128 10.19 -0.17 6.58
C ASP A 128 9.29 -1.35 6.94
N CYS A 129 9.56 -2.50 6.31
CA CYS A 129 8.71 -3.68 6.38
C CYS A 129 9.18 -4.65 7.47
N VAL A 130 8.39 -4.78 8.53
CA VAL A 130 8.63 -5.75 9.61
C VAL A 130 7.99 -7.09 9.25
N LEU A 131 8.82 -8.10 9.05
CA LEU A 131 8.40 -9.48 8.81
C LEU A 131 8.04 -10.18 10.12
N ILE A 132 6.85 -10.79 10.17
CA ILE A 132 6.38 -11.54 11.35
C ILE A 132 5.94 -12.96 10.95
N PRO A 133 6.76 -13.98 11.24
CA PRO A 133 6.45 -15.38 10.91
C PRO A 133 5.67 -16.05 12.04
N VAL A 134 4.33 -16.03 12.00
CA VAL A 134 3.47 -16.62 13.03
C VAL A 134 2.19 -17.24 12.44
N SER A 135 1.50 -18.07 13.24
CA SER A 135 0.34 -18.83 12.78
C SER A 135 -0.98 -18.05 12.79
N THR A 136 -1.14 -17.00 13.61
CA THR A 136 -2.40 -16.24 13.71
C THR A 136 -2.20 -14.74 13.59
N MET A 137 -3.17 -14.06 12.96
CA MET A 137 -3.14 -12.61 12.78
C MET A 137 -3.11 -11.85 14.11
N ARG A 138 -3.81 -12.34 15.14
CA ARG A 138 -3.81 -11.73 16.48
C ARG A 138 -2.40 -11.71 17.08
N GLN A 139 -1.70 -12.84 17.04
CA GLN A 139 -0.33 -12.94 17.55
C GLN A 139 0.60 -12.06 16.73
N ALA A 140 0.41 -12.01 15.41
CA ALA A 140 1.23 -11.20 14.53
C ALA A 140 1.14 -9.71 14.88
N LEU A 141 -0.09 -9.20 15.04
CA LEU A 141 -0.33 -7.80 15.40
C LEU A 141 0.16 -7.47 16.81
N GLN A 142 0.02 -8.39 17.77
CA GLN A 142 0.58 -8.19 19.12
C GLN A 142 2.11 -8.09 19.06
N GLN A 143 2.78 -9.03 18.39
CA GLN A 143 4.22 -8.99 18.22
C GLN A 143 4.68 -7.72 17.48
N TYR A 144 3.94 -7.28 16.47
CA TYR A 144 4.21 -6.03 15.77
C TYR A 144 4.17 -4.82 16.70
N LEU A 145 3.13 -4.73 17.54
CA LEU A 145 2.97 -3.66 18.53
C LEU A 145 4.09 -3.65 19.57
N ASP A 146 4.63 -4.82 19.91
CA ASP A 146 5.70 -4.96 20.90
C ASP A 146 7.08 -4.59 20.31
N LEU A 147 7.28 -4.79 19.01
CA LEU A 147 8.53 -4.46 18.30
C LEU A 147 8.65 -2.97 17.92
N CYS A 148 7.53 -2.27 17.73
CA CYS A 148 7.54 -0.92 17.16
C CYS A 148 7.53 0.21 18.20
N GLN A 149 8.33 1.24 17.96
CA GLN A 149 8.28 2.53 18.67
C GLN A 149 8.31 3.70 17.66
N PRO A 150 7.43 4.72 17.79
CA PRO A 150 6.25 4.73 18.66
C PRO A 150 5.26 3.63 18.28
N LYS A 151 4.47 3.14 19.24
CA LYS A 151 3.49 2.09 18.98
C LYS A 151 2.48 2.53 17.93
N PRO A 152 2.22 1.73 16.87
CA PRO A 152 1.19 2.06 15.90
C PRO A 152 -0.18 2.11 16.58
N LYS A 153 -0.96 3.13 16.23
CA LYS A 153 -2.34 3.35 16.69
C LYS A 153 -3.37 2.92 15.65
N ALA A 154 -2.96 2.85 14.38
CA ALA A 154 -3.79 2.37 13.28
C ALA A 154 -2.97 1.58 12.27
N ILE A 155 -3.63 0.65 11.57
CA ILE A 155 -3.03 -0.15 10.50
C ILE A 155 -3.99 -0.15 9.32
N PHE A 156 -3.52 0.27 8.14
CA PHE A 156 -4.25 0.13 6.90
C PHE A 156 -4.28 -1.34 6.44
N VAL A 157 -5.46 -1.85 6.06
CA VAL A 157 -5.64 -3.25 5.63
C VAL A 157 -6.42 -3.28 4.33
N GLY A 158 -5.88 -3.95 3.31
CA GLY A 158 -6.48 -4.07 1.98
C GLY A 158 -7.59 -5.13 1.89
N ILE A 159 -8.54 -5.10 2.82
CA ILE A 159 -9.71 -5.99 2.82
C ILE A 159 -10.90 -5.34 2.12
N ARG A 160 -11.71 -6.13 1.42
CA ARG A 160 -12.91 -5.66 0.70
C ARG A 160 -14.16 -6.17 1.39
N ARG A 161 -15.29 -5.47 1.21
CA ARG A 161 -16.59 -5.84 1.79
C ARG A 161 -17.04 -7.27 1.43
N ASN A 162 -16.65 -7.77 0.27
CA ASN A 162 -17.01 -9.10 -0.22
C ASN A 162 -16.02 -10.19 0.20
N ASP A 163 -14.96 -9.85 0.94
CA ASP A 163 -14.04 -10.85 1.47
C ASP A 163 -14.67 -11.54 2.70
N PRO A 164 -14.30 -12.80 3.00
CA PRO A 164 -14.79 -13.49 4.18
C PRO A 164 -14.57 -12.67 5.46
N PHE A 165 -15.57 -12.67 6.35
CA PHE A 165 -15.55 -11.94 7.64
C PHE A 165 -15.54 -10.41 7.52
N ALA A 166 -15.70 -9.83 6.32
CA ALA A 166 -15.71 -8.38 6.11
C ALA A 166 -17.11 -7.72 6.07
N GLY A 167 -18.18 -8.51 6.20
CA GLY A 167 -19.56 -8.03 6.01
C GLY A 167 -20.04 -6.96 6.99
N ASN A 168 -19.34 -6.78 8.12
CA ASN A 168 -19.65 -5.79 9.16
C ASN A 168 -18.64 -4.63 9.22
N PHE A 169 -17.70 -4.54 8.28
CA PHE A 169 -16.82 -3.37 8.21
C PHE A 169 -17.58 -2.20 7.59
N ILE A 170 -17.43 -1.04 8.23
CA ILE A 170 -18.08 0.23 7.86
C ILE A 170 -17.50 0.71 6.52
#